data_AF-A0A2H3K0U1-F1
#
_entry.id   AF-A0A2H3K0U1-F1
#
_cell.length_a   1.000
_cell.length_b   1.000
_cell.length_c   1.000
_cell.angle_alpha   90.00
_cell.angle_beta   90.00
_cell.angle_gamma   90.00
#
_symmetry.space_group_name_H-M   'P 1'
#
loop_
_entity.id
_entity.type
_entity.pdbx_description
1 polymer ?
#
loop_
_entity_poly.entity_id
_entity_poly.type
_entity_poly.pdbx_seq_one_letter_code
_entity_poly.pdbx_strand_id
1 'polypeptide(L)'
;MQPQDAAPLRSSLAHSIFYLQNVQSGTAMDLADKPNGQYNVKGHPLHMERNQQWKFIPLGKGYAIQSMWPNANGPLYLTVRSLADRAQVVTTHYPVTWDIEHICLWEDTNTIRIVWPTTRFAIELDDGGSLKPGTRVQLKTIDPNGHQCQLWKFMRCDPQSVQSIPSQPKPIVFEPSQSITQPLVSESVLTTEDQYVITTTRTITTITRTLRNCSDTDPLAQSSGGSSCEE
;
A
#
# COMPACT_ATOMS: atom_id res chain seq x y z
N MET A 1 2.20 13.86 42.20
CA MET A 1 2.57 12.76 41.29
C MET A 1 1.70 12.92 40.06
N GLN A 2 2.22 13.50 38.98
CA GLN A 2 1.49 13.66 37.72
C GLN A 2 1.46 12.32 36.98
N PRO A 3 0.36 11.95 36.31
CA PRO A 3 0.38 10.83 35.38
C PRO A 3 1.26 11.22 34.20
N GLN A 4 2.28 10.41 33.91
CA GLN A 4 3.02 10.52 32.66
C GLN A 4 2.07 10.17 31.51
N ASP A 5 1.85 11.16 30.63
CA ASP A 5 1.14 11.00 29.37
C ASP A 5 1.86 9.95 28.51
N ALA A 6 1.34 8.73 28.52
CA ALA A 6 1.67 7.74 27.51
C ALA A 6 1.15 8.26 26.17
N ALA A 7 2.06 8.74 25.31
CA ALA A 7 1.71 9.07 23.93
C ALA A 7 0.95 7.88 23.31
N PRO A 8 -0.23 8.09 22.70
CA PRO A 8 -1.05 6.98 22.25
C PRO A 8 -0.32 6.18 21.17
N LEU A 9 -0.28 4.85 21.32
CA LEU A 9 0.34 3.85 20.43
C LEU A 9 0.09 4.07 18.91
N ARG A 10 -0.94 4.84 18.56
CA ARG A 10 -1.28 5.28 17.21
C ARG A 10 -0.13 5.98 16.45
N SER A 11 0.85 6.57 17.15
CA SER A 11 1.98 7.27 16.53
C SER A 11 3.07 6.33 15.96
N SER A 12 3.15 5.08 16.41
CA SER A 12 4.22 4.14 16.04
C SER A 12 4.10 3.63 14.59
N LEU A 13 2.87 3.31 14.15
CA LEU A 13 2.63 2.72 12.83
C LEU A 13 2.61 3.76 11.71
N ALA A 14 2.21 5.00 12.01
CA ALA A 14 1.95 6.00 10.99
C ALA A 14 3.18 6.29 10.12
N HIS A 15 3.02 6.12 8.81
CA HIS A 15 4.04 6.32 7.76
C HIS A 15 5.27 5.41 7.86
N SER A 16 5.30 4.47 8.79
CA SER A 16 6.37 3.49 8.96
C SER A 16 6.15 2.29 8.02
N ILE A 17 7.26 1.65 7.66
CA ILE A 17 7.29 0.45 6.82
C ILE A 17 7.60 -0.74 7.72
N PHE A 18 6.85 -1.82 7.58
CA PHE A 18 6.98 -3.02 8.39
C PHE A 18 6.99 -4.29 7.53
N TYR A 19 7.64 -5.31 8.05
CA TYR A 19 7.35 -6.70 7.72
C TYR A 19 6.20 -7.17 8.61
N LEU A 20 5.24 -7.89 8.03
CA LEU A 20 4.12 -8.48 8.77
C LEU A 20 4.30 -9.98 8.81
N GLN A 21 4.57 -10.53 9.99
CA GLN A 21 4.82 -11.95 10.20
C GLN A 21 3.66 -12.58 10.97
N ASN A 22 3.09 -13.65 10.42
CA ASN A 22 2.01 -14.39 11.07
C ASN A 22 2.51 -15.03 12.37
N VAL A 23 1.79 -14.84 13.49
CA VAL A 23 2.22 -15.32 14.81
C VAL A 23 2.28 -16.85 14.86
N GLN A 24 1.33 -17.54 14.22
CA GLN A 24 1.23 -19.00 14.25
C GLN A 24 2.36 -19.70 13.48
N SER A 25 2.62 -19.27 12.23
CA SER A 25 3.58 -19.93 11.34
C SER A 25 4.97 -19.31 11.32
N GLY A 26 5.09 -18.03 11.67
CA GLY A 26 6.31 -17.26 11.39
C GLY A 26 6.52 -16.93 9.91
N THR A 27 5.56 -17.22 9.02
CA THR A 27 5.62 -16.77 7.62
C THR A 27 5.26 -15.29 7.51
N ALA A 28 5.82 -14.61 6.51
CA ALA A 28 5.54 -13.22 6.20
C ALA A 28 4.34 -13.07 5.25
N MET A 29 3.62 -11.96 5.38
CA MET A 29 2.67 -11.48 4.38
C MET A 29 3.42 -11.01 3.14
N ASP A 30 3.22 -11.72 2.03
CA ASP A 30 4.02 -11.61 0.82
C ASP A 30 3.13 -11.30 -0.38
N LEU A 31 3.51 -10.28 -1.16
CA LEU A 31 2.88 -9.95 -2.43
C LEU A 31 3.38 -10.88 -3.53
N ALA A 32 2.46 -11.63 -4.12
CA ALA A 32 2.70 -12.46 -5.29
C ALA A 32 2.13 -11.79 -6.54
N ASP A 33 2.98 -11.60 -7.54
CA ASP A 33 2.52 -11.33 -8.90
C ASP A 33 1.95 -12.60 -9.54
N LYS A 34 0.96 -12.44 -10.41
CA LYS A 34 0.42 -13.51 -11.24
C LYS A 34 0.56 -13.14 -12.71
N PRO A 35 0.67 -14.14 -13.61
CA PRO A 35 0.79 -13.89 -15.05
C PRO A 35 -0.32 -13.03 -15.66
N ASN A 36 -1.50 -12.96 -15.02
CA ASN A 36 -2.64 -12.16 -15.47
C ASN A 36 -2.63 -10.71 -14.92
N GLY A 37 -1.52 -10.26 -14.33
CA GLY A 37 -1.38 -8.92 -13.74
C GLY A 37 -2.19 -8.73 -12.46
N GLN A 38 -2.68 -9.82 -11.84
CA GLN A 38 -3.37 -9.76 -10.56
C GLN A 38 -2.41 -10.01 -9.40
N TYR A 39 -2.36 -9.08 -8.47
CA TYR A 39 -1.52 -9.19 -7.30
C TYR A 39 -2.29 -9.81 -6.13
N ASN A 40 -1.82 -10.97 -5.70
CA ASN A 40 -2.39 -11.71 -4.59
C ASN A 40 -1.48 -11.64 -3.37
N VAL A 41 -2.06 -11.80 -2.18
CA VAL A 41 -1.31 -11.86 -0.93
C VAL A 41 -1.27 -13.29 -0.42
N LYS A 42 -0.09 -13.76 -0.02
CA LYS A 42 0.18 -15.12 0.44
C LYS A 42 1.08 -15.10 1.68
N GLY A 43 1.09 -16.21 2.42
CA GLY A 43 2.14 -16.53 3.37
C GLY A 43 3.36 -17.06 2.64
N HIS A 44 4.54 -16.54 2.97
CA HIS A 44 5.81 -17.00 2.43
C HIS A 44 6.89 -16.91 3.51
N PRO A 45 7.95 -17.75 3.50
CA PRO A 45 9.08 -17.57 4.40
C PRO A 45 9.59 -16.13 4.39
N LEU A 46 9.89 -15.58 5.56
CA LEU A 46 10.41 -14.22 5.69
C LEU A 46 11.77 -14.12 5.00
N HIS A 47 11.85 -13.31 3.95
CA HIS A 47 13.08 -13.02 3.20
C HIS A 47 13.34 -11.51 3.03
N MET A 48 12.52 -10.66 3.67
CA MET A 48 12.75 -9.22 3.84
C MET A 48 12.83 -8.40 2.54
N GLU A 49 12.39 -8.97 1.42
CA GLU A 49 12.34 -8.26 0.14
C GLU A 49 11.16 -7.28 0.07
N ARG A 50 11.16 -6.40 -0.94
CA ARG A 50 10.14 -5.34 -1.09
C ARG A 50 8.71 -5.86 -1.20
N ASN A 51 8.51 -7.07 -1.72
CA ASN A 51 7.18 -7.70 -1.79
C ASN A 51 6.65 -8.15 -0.40
N GLN A 52 7.48 -8.13 0.65
CA GLN A 52 7.10 -8.40 2.04
C GLN A 52 7.05 -7.13 2.92
N GLN A 53 7.25 -5.96 2.31
CA GLN A 53 7.27 -4.68 3.01
C GLN A 53 5.96 -3.93 2.81
N TRP A 54 5.38 -3.48 3.92
CA TRP A 54 4.07 -2.85 3.98
C TRP A 54 4.13 -1.53 4.73
N LYS A 55 3.66 -0.45 4.09
CA LYS A 55 3.60 0.89 4.68
C LYS A 55 2.20 1.19 5.19
N PHE A 56 2.10 1.63 6.44
CA PHE A 56 0.85 2.02 7.06
C PHE A 56 0.64 3.52 6.88
N ILE A 57 -0.42 3.91 6.17
CA ILE A 57 -0.77 5.30 5.88
C ILE A 57 -2.06 5.62 6.61
N PRO A 58 -2.10 6.62 7.51
CA PRO A 58 -3.34 7.04 8.15
C PRO A 58 -4.42 7.37 7.12
N LEU A 59 -5.60 6.75 7.26
CA LEU A 59 -6.75 6.98 6.38
C LEU A 59 -8.05 6.96 7.20
N GLY A 60 -8.57 8.15 7.52
CA GLY A 60 -9.74 8.30 8.38
C GLY A 60 -9.44 7.86 9.81
N LYS A 61 -10.23 6.91 10.33
CA LYS A 61 -10.06 6.35 11.69
C LYS A 61 -9.08 5.15 11.75
N GLY A 62 -8.65 4.65 10.60
CA GLY A 62 -7.76 3.50 10.48
C GLY A 62 -6.60 3.79 9.54
N TYR A 63 -6.14 2.77 8.82
CA TYR A 63 -4.98 2.85 7.93
C TYR A 63 -5.26 2.24 6.57
N ALA A 64 -4.76 2.88 5.52
CA ALA A 64 -4.46 2.18 4.27
C ALA A 64 -3.12 1.44 4.43
N ILE A 65 -3.04 0.22 3.92
CA ILE A 65 -1.81 -0.58 3.98
C ILE A 65 -1.29 -0.73 2.56
N GLN A 66 -0.20 -0.05 2.26
CA GLN A 66 0.42 0.02 0.93
C GLN A 66 1.55 -1.00 0.80
N SER A 67 1.62 -1.72 -0.31
CA SER A 67 2.80 -2.53 -0.65
C SER A 67 3.95 -1.64 -1.10
N MET A 68 5.18 -1.99 -0.69
CA MET A 68 6.40 -1.35 -1.19
C MET A 68 6.94 -1.98 -2.48
N TRP A 69 6.21 -2.95 -3.07
CA TRP A 69 6.55 -3.52 -4.37
C TRP A 69 6.40 -2.47 -5.48
N PRO A 70 7.42 -2.27 -6.34
CA PRO A 70 7.31 -1.36 -7.48
C PRO A 70 6.23 -1.81 -8.46
N ASN A 71 5.42 -0.87 -8.93
CA ASN A 71 4.42 -1.14 -9.96
C ASN A 71 4.29 0.08 -10.89
N ALA A 72 4.32 -0.18 -12.20
CA ALA A 72 4.29 0.86 -13.23
C ALA A 72 2.97 1.67 -13.25
N ASN A 73 1.87 1.06 -12.82
CA ASN A 73 0.54 1.65 -12.81
C ASN A 73 0.23 2.41 -11.51
N GLY A 74 1.21 2.57 -10.63
CA GLY A 74 1.08 3.27 -9.37
C GLY A 74 1.01 2.36 -8.14
N PRO A 75 0.80 2.93 -6.94
CA PRO A 75 0.89 2.19 -5.69
C PRO A 75 -0.20 1.10 -5.58
N LEU A 76 0.15 0.02 -4.88
CA LEU A 76 -0.76 -1.10 -4.58
C LEU A 76 -1.11 -1.08 -3.10
N TYR A 77 -2.39 -1.25 -2.78
CA TYR A 77 -2.93 -1.26 -1.41
C TYR A 77 -3.67 -2.56 -1.12
N LEU A 78 -3.51 -3.08 0.10
CA LEU A 78 -4.28 -4.23 0.59
C LEU A 78 -5.78 -3.93 0.54
N THR A 79 -6.54 -4.85 -0.02
CA THR A 79 -8.01 -4.81 -0.08
C THR A 79 -8.57 -6.21 -0.25
N VAL A 80 -9.89 -6.32 -0.41
CA VAL A 80 -10.61 -7.56 -0.70
C VAL A 80 -11.58 -7.34 -1.85
N ARG A 81 -11.84 -8.38 -2.63
CA ARG A 81 -12.80 -8.29 -3.76
C ARG A 81 -14.25 -8.39 -3.31
N SER A 82 -14.48 -9.09 -2.22
CA SER A 82 -15.80 -9.27 -1.61
C SER A 82 -15.64 -9.36 -0.10
N LEU A 83 -16.63 -8.88 0.63
CA LEU A 83 -16.66 -8.95 2.08
C LEU A 83 -17.40 -10.22 2.50
N ALA A 84 -16.64 -11.32 2.59
CA ALA A 84 -17.17 -12.63 2.96
C ALA A 84 -16.12 -13.44 3.73
N ASP A 85 -16.58 -14.44 4.47
CA ASP A 85 -15.69 -15.41 5.10
C ASP A 85 -14.86 -16.13 4.02
N ARG A 86 -13.55 -16.28 4.26
CA ARG A 86 -12.55 -16.83 3.32
C ARG A 86 -12.34 -16.01 2.05
N ALA A 87 -12.83 -14.76 2.00
CA ALA A 87 -12.52 -13.87 0.88
C ALA A 87 -11.01 -13.61 0.81
N GLN A 88 -10.44 -13.75 -0.39
CA GLN A 88 -9.00 -13.56 -0.57
C GLN A 88 -8.61 -12.09 -0.39
N VAL A 89 -7.54 -11.87 0.37
CA VAL A 89 -6.86 -10.57 0.42
C VAL A 89 -6.00 -10.41 -0.84
N VAL A 90 -6.16 -9.28 -1.50
CA VAL A 90 -5.48 -8.92 -2.75
C VAL A 90 -4.91 -7.51 -2.62
N THR A 91 -4.19 -7.05 -3.64
CA THR A 91 -3.90 -5.62 -3.76
C THR A 91 -4.52 -5.00 -4.99
N THR A 92 -4.86 -3.71 -4.88
CA THR A 92 -5.37 -2.88 -5.99
C THR A 92 -4.81 -1.47 -5.90
N HIS A 93 -5.06 -0.64 -6.90
CA HIS A 93 -4.67 0.77 -6.87
C HIS A 93 -5.58 1.66 -6.00
N TYR A 94 -6.65 1.11 -5.43
CA TYR A 94 -7.63 1.85 -4.64
C TYR A 94 -7.44 1.55 -3.16
N PRO A 95 -7.02 2.53 -2.35
CA PRO A 95 -6.85 2.33 -0.91
C PRO A 95 -8.20 2.12 -0.24
N VAL A 96 -8.22 1.22 0.74
CA VAL A 96 -9.33 1.05 1.69
C VAL A 96 -8.80 1.21 3.11
N THR A 97 -9.67 1.60 4.03
CA THR A 97 -9.33 1.71 5.44
C THR A 97 -9.38 0.33 6.09
N TRP A 98 -8.39 0.03 6.92
CA TRP A 98 -8.34 -1.10 7.83
C TRP A 98 -8.29 -0.61 9.27
N ASP A 99 -9.04 -1.25 10.16
CA ASP A 99 -8.92 -1.05 11.60
C ASP A 99 -7.76 -1.89 12.12
N ILE A 100 -6.93 -1.30 12.97
CA ILE A 100 -5.77 -1.98 13.57
C ILE A 100 -6.01 -2.13 15.06
N GLU A 101 -6.16 -3.38 15.49
CA GLU A 101 -6.27 -3.73 16.91
C GLU A 101 -4.88 -4.13 17.42
N HIS A 102 -4.36 -3.43 18.41
CA HIS A 102 -3.14 -3.85 19.10
C HIS A 102 -3.48 -4.98 20.07
N ILE A 103 -2.77 -6.11 19.94
CA ILE A 103 -2.97 -7.28 20.80
C ILE A 103 -1.74 -7.43 21.68
N CYS A 104 -1.92 -7.22 22.98
CA CYS A 104 -0.85 -7.44 23.96
C CYS A 104 -0.79 -8.93 24.28
N LEU A 105 0.15 -9.65 23.66
CA LEU A 105 0.45 -11.04 23.99
C LEU A 105 1.61 -11.07 24.98
N TRP A 106 1.30 -11.25 26.26
CA TRP A 106 2.29 -11.27 27.35
C TRP A 106 3.19 -10.02 27.36
N GLU A 107 4.42 -10.15 26.86
CA GLU A 107 5.45 -9.11 26.81
C GLU A 107 5.67 -8.54 25.39
N ASP A 108 5.05 -9.11 24.36
CA ASP A 108 5.19 -8.66 22.98
C ASP A 108 4.14 -7.58 22.65
N THR A 109 4.62 -6.33 22.55
CA THR A 109 3.79 -5.18 22.18
C THR A 109 3.68 -4.98 20.66
N ASN A 110 4.39 -5.80 19.88
CA ASN A 110 4.47 -5.67 18.43
C ASN A 110 3.52 -6.62 17.69
N THR A 111 2.40 -7.00 18.31
CA THR A 111 1.38 -7.85 17.68
C THR A 111 0.11 -7.05 17.38
N ILE A 112 -0.41 -7.21 16.18
CA ILE A 112 -1.66 -6.59 15.72
C ILE A 112 -2.61 -7.62 15.14
N ARG A 113 -3.89 -7.25 15.13
CA ARG A 113 -4.91 -7.82 14.26
C ARG A 113 -5.37 -6.74 13.29
N ILE A 114 -5.44 -7.10 12.01
CA ILE A 114 -5.87 -6.21 10.93
C ILE A 114 -7.31 -6.56 10.59
N VAL A 115 -8.24 -5.62 10.80
CA VAL A 115 -9.69 -5.84 10.81
C VAL A 115 -10.36 -5.01 9.73
N TRP A 116 -11.30 -5.61 9.01
CA TRP A 116 -12.14 -4.88 8.09
C TRP A 116 -13.11 -3.97 8.86
N PRO A 117 -13.18 -2.66 8.55
CA PRO A 117 -13.89 -1.70 9.39
C PRO A 117 -15.34 -2.07 9.67
N THR A 118 -15.79 -1.81 10.90
CA THR A 118 -17.18 -2.03 11.36
C THR A 118 -17.67 -3.48 11.28
N THR A 119 -16.77 -4.45 11.10
CA THR A 119 -17.12 -5.87 11.01
C THR A 119 -16.30 -6.70 12.00
N ARG A 120 -16.58 -8.00 12.02
CA ARG A 120 -15.77 -9.00 12.71
C ARG A 120 -14.88 -9.80 11.77
N PHE A 121 -14.54 -9.28 10.59
CA PHE A 121 -13.61 -9.95 9.68
C PHE A 121 -12.18 -9.45 9.89
N ALA A 122 -11.25 -10.35 10.17
CA ALA A 122 -9.83 -10.06 10.27
C ALA A 122 -9.03 -10.76 9.18
N ILE A 123 -7.85 -10.24 8.88
CA ILE A 123 -6.88 -10.90 8.00
C ILE A 123 -6.28 -12.11 8.72
N GLU A 124 -6.41 -13.27 8.09
CA GLU A 124 -5.95 -14.58 8.55
C GLU A 124 -5.03 -15.21 7.51
N LEU A 125 -4.05 -15.99 7.98
CA LEU A 125 -3.35 -16.97 7.16
C LEU A 125 -4.12 -18.31 7.17
N ASP A 126 -4.57 -18.74 6.00
CA ASP A 126 -5.43 -19.92 5.80
C ASP A 126 -4.80 -21.23 6.32
N ASP A 127 -5.60 -22.30 6.34
CA ASP A 127 -5.19 -23.64 6.76
C ASP A 127 -4.59 -23.65 8.20
N GLY A 128 -5.24 -22.88 9.09
CA GLY A 128 -4.83 -22.76 10.49
C GLY A 128 -3.48 -22.08 10.68
N GLY A 129 -3.06 -21.22 9.74
CA GLY A 129 -1.72 -20.61 9.76
C GLY A 129 -0.65 -21.58 9.27
N SER A 130 -0.85 -22.16 8.09
CA SER A 130 0.10 -23.13 7.53
C SER A 130 1.45 -22.50 7.19
N LEU A 131 2.53 -23.24 7.49
CA LEU A 131 3.92 -22.90 7.13
C LEU A 131 4.22 -23.05 5.64
N LYS A 132 3.31 -23.64 4.86
CA LYS A 132 3.53 -23.92 3.43
C LYS A 132 3.66 -22.61 2.64
N PRO A 133 4.74 -22.41 1.85
CA PRO A 133 4.85 -21.25 0.97
C PRO A 133 3.68 -21.18 -0.02
N GLY A 134 3.10 -20.00 -0.18
CA GLY A 134 1.92 -19.82 -1.03
C GLY A 134 0.59 -20.04 -0.32
N THR A 135 0.58 -20.30 0.99
CA THR A 135 -0.65 -20.35 1.78
C THR A 135 -1.42 -19.04 1.62
N ARG A 136 -2.74 -19.13 1.47
CA ARG A 136 -3.57 -17.97 1.15
C ARG A 136 -3.68 -17.04 2.36
N VAL A 137 -3.63 -15.73 2.11
CA VAL A 137 -4.08 -14.72 3.07
C VAL A 137 -5.53 -14.35 2.74
N GLN A 138 -6.41 -14.40 3.74
CA GLN A 138 -7.85 -14.26 3.55
C GLN A 138 -8.53 -13.52 4.71
N LEU A 139 -9.78 -13.12 4.52
CA LEU A 139 -10.64 -12.72 5.61
C LEU A 139 -11.19 -13.94 6.34
N LYS A 140 -11.25 -13.87 7.66
CA LYS A 140 -11.98 -14.82 8.49
C LYS A 140 -12.71 -14.07 9.59
N THR A 141 -13.86 -14.59 10.00
CA THR A 141 -14.51 -14.12 11.23
C THR A 141 -13.53 -14.25 12.41
N ILE A 142 -13.39 -13.19 13.20
CA ILE A 142 -12.50 -13.15 14.37
C ILE A 142 -12.89 -14.27 15.33
N ASP A 143 -11.93 -15.14 15.62
CA ASP A 143 -12.12 -16.21 16.61
C ASP A 143 -12.00 -15.62 18.03
N PRO A 144 -13.04 -15.77 18.89
CA PRO A 144 -12.99 -15.30 20.27
C PRO A 144 -11.87 -15.94 21.10
N ASN A 145 -11.44 -17.15 20.73
CA ASN A 145 -10.38 -17.88 21.42
C ASN A 145 -8.98 -17.38 21.03
N GLY A 146 -8.87 -16.40 20.13
CA GLY A 146 -7.62 -15.72 19.83
C GLY A 146 -6.66 -16.56 18.97
N HIS A 147 -7.16 -17.17 17.90
CA HIS A 147 -6.33 -17.96 16.98
C HIS A 147 -5.14 -17.14 16.44
N GLN A 148 -3.94 -17.64 16.70
CA GLN A 148 -2.69 -16.97 16.34
C GLN A 148 -2.51 -16.78 14.82
N CYS A 149 -3.23 -17.56 14.00
CA CYS A 149 -3.23 -17.39 12.54
C CYS A 149 -3.91 -16.08 12.08
N GLN A 150 -4.67 -15.41 12.95
CA GLN A 150 -5.29 -14.10 12.73
C GLN A 150 -4.44 -12.93 13.27
N LEU A 151 -3.29 -13.24 13.88
CA LEU A 151 -2.42 -12.27 14.52
C LEU A 151 -1.12 -12.10 13.73
N TRP A 152 -0.63 -10.87 13.67
CA TRP A 152 0.52 -10.48 12.89
C TRP A 152 1.50 -9.70 13.76
N LYS A 153 2.73 -10.19 13.88
CA LYS A 153 3.85 -9.41 14.40
C LYS A 153 4.27 -8.40 13.36
N PHE A 154 4.46 -7.14 13.75
CA PHE A 154 4.99 -6.11 12.88
C PHE A 154 6.43 -5.77 13.27
N MET A 155 7.35 -5.89 12.33
CA MET A 155 8.78 -5.59 12.53
C MET A 155 9.17 -4.42 11.65
N ARG A 156 9.71 -3.35 12.24
CA ARG A 156 10.06 -2.14 11.51
C ARG A 156 11.16 -2.45 10.48
N CYS A 157 11.00 -1.95 9.26
CA CYS A 157 12.06 -2.00 8.27
C CYS A 157 13.07 -0.88 8.58
N ASP A 158 14.35 -1.22 8.74
CA ASP A 158 15.39 -0.21 8.95
C ASP A 158 15.60 0.62 7.68
N PRO A 159 15.55 1.97 7.75
CA PRO A 159 15.73 2.85 6.59
C PRO A 159 17.06 2.65 5.86
N GLN A 160 18.08 2.11 6.52
CA GLN A 160 19.42 1.92 5.96
C GLN A 160 19.53 0.74 4.98
N SER A 161 18.59 -0.20 5.00
CA SER A 161 18.60 -1.38 4.10
C SER A 161 18.18 -1.05 2.66
N VAL A 162 17.76 0.18 2.36
CA VAL A 162 17.24 0.60 1.05
C VAL A 162 18.33 1.21 0.14
N GLN A 163 19.57 1.38 0.63
CA GLN A 163 20.64 2.10 -0.11
C GLN A 163 21.80 1.26 -0.67
N SER A 164 21.82 -0.07 -0.51
CA SER A 164 22.94 -0.89 -1.02
C SER A 164 22.56 -1.70 -2.26
N ILE A 165 22.46 -1.01 -3.42
CA ILE A 165 22.76 -1.62 -4.72
C ILE A 165 23.87 -0.77 -5.38
N PRO A 166 24.92 -1.37 -5.97
CA PRO A 166 26.06 -0.64 -6.53
C PRO A 166 25.65 0.26 -7.69
N SER A 167 26.21 1.46 -7.68
CA SER A 167 26.22 2.45 -8.76
C SER A 167 26.46 1.83 -10.14
N GLN A 168 25.43 1.87 -10.99
CA GLN A 168 25.59 1.87 -12.45
C GLN A 168 25.98 3.27 -12.97
N PRO A 169 26.66 3.35 -14.13
CA PRO A 169 27.43 4.51 -14.51
C PRO A 169 26.58 5.72 -14.87
N LYS A 170 27.12 6.90 -14.53
CA LYS A 170 26.64 8.26 -14.82
C LYS A 170 25.85 8.35 -16.13
N PRO A 171 24.55 8.69 -16.10
CA PRO A 171 23.88 9.25 -17.26
C PRO A 171 24.34 10.71 -17.40
N ILE A 172 24.97 11.04 -18.52
CA ILE A 172 25.08 12.42 -19.00
C ILE A 172 23.68 12.78 -19.49
N VAL A 173 22.88 13.53 -18.72
CA VAL A 173 21.66 14.14 -19.24
C VAL A 173 21.48 15.54 -18.65
N PHE A 174 21.32 16.47 -19.60
CA PHE A 174 20.91 17.86 -19.48
C PHE A 174 19.80 18.08 -18.46
N GLU A 175 19.87 19.16 -17.69
CA GLU A 175 18.74 19.65 -16.89
C GLU A 175 17.65 20.24 -17.80
N PRO A 176 16.40 19.73 -17.77
CA PRO A 176 15.24 20.55 -18.04
C PRO A 176 14.66 21.01 -16.71
N SER A 177 14.65 22.32 -16.48
CA SER A 177 13.99 22.96 -15.35
C SER A 177 12.49 22.62 -15.36
N GLN A 178 12.05 21.62 -14.58
CA GLN A 178 10.63 21.33 -14.39
C GLN A 178 10.10 22.16 -13.22
N SER A 179 9.32 23.19 -13.53
CA SER A 179 8.52 23.93 -12.57
C SER A 179 7.31 23.09 -12.14
N ILE A 180 7.39 22.49 -10.95
CA ILE A 180 6.26 21.81 -10.31
C ILE A 180 5.24 22.88 -9.93
N THR A 181 4.13 22.94 -10.66
CA THR A 181 3.00 23.81 -10.32
C THR A 181 2.15 23.09 -9.28
N GLN A 182 1.93 23.70 -8.11
CA GLN A 182 1.09 23.13 -7.06
C GLN A 182 -0.37 22.98 -7.54
N PRO A 183 -1.09 21.92 -7.13
CA PRO A 183 -2.50 21.73 -7.50
C PRO A 183 -3.36 22.83 -6.87
N LEU A 184 -4.23 23.44 -7.68
CA LEU A 184 -5.24 24.38 -7.18
C LEU A 184 -6.38 23.57 -6.57
N VAL A 185 -6.58 23.73 -5.26
CA VAL A 185 -7.72 23.15 -4.53
C VAL A 185 -8.73 24.27 -4.28
N SER A 186 -9.98 24.03 -4.67
CA SER A 186 -11.10 24.91 -4.33
C SER A 186 -12.16 24.15 -3.56
N GLU A 187 -12.69 24.77 -2.52
CA GLU A 187 -13.72 24.21 -1.66
C GLU A 187 -14.96 25.09 -1.71
N SER A 188 -16.13 24.47 -1.81
CA SER A 188 -17.41 25.16 -1.67
C SER A 188 -18.31 24.41 -0.68
N VAL A 189 -19.03 25.17 0.14
CA VAL A 189 -19.95 24.65 1.15
C VAL A 189 -21.34 25.20 0.84
N LEU A 190 -22.30 24.29 0.67
CA LEU A 190 -23.71 24.63 0.51
C LEU A 190 -24.44 24.21 1.79
N THR A 191 -25.08 25.15 2.45
CA THR A 191 -25.93 24.90 3.61
C THR A 191 -27.38 25.16 3.23
N THR A 192 -28.23 24.15 3.36
CA THR A 192 -29.68 24.27 3.19
C THR A 192 -30.36 24.01 4.52
N GLU A 193 -31.18 24.95 4.97
CA GLU A 193 -31.94 24.87 6.21
C GLU A 193 -33.42 24.73 5.87
N ASP A 194 -34.04 23.67 6.39
CA ASP A 194 -35.48 23.43 6.35
C ASP A 194 -36.02 23.48 7.80
N GLN A 195 -37.34 23.52 7.99
CA GLN A 195 -38.00 23.78 9.28
C GLN A 195 -37.50 22.94 10.47
N TYR A 196 -36.88 21.79 10.23
CA TYR A 196 -36.35 20.90 11.27
C TYR A 196 -34.99 20.25 10.94
N VAL A 197 -34.36 20.57 9.82
CA VAL A 197 -33.13 19.90 9.37
C VAL A 197 -32.17 20.90 8.72
N ILE A 198 -30.92 20.88 9.17
CA ILE A 198 -29.80 21.54 8.50
C ILE A 198 -29.04 20.48 7.70
N THR A 199 -28.99 20.65 6.38
CA THR A 199 -28.18 19.82 5.49
C THR A 199 -26.98 20.62 5.01
N THR A 200 -25.78 20.13 5.31
CA THR A 200 -24.52 20.74 4.87
C THR A 200 -23.85 19.85 3.83
N THR A 201 -23.74 20.35 2.60
CA THR A 201 -23.05 19.68 1.50
C THR A 201 -21.69 20.32 1.28
N ARG A 202 -20.61 19.54 1.39
CA ARG A 202 -19.23 20.00 1.16
C ARG A 202 -18.71 19.44 -0.17
N THR A 203 -18.33 20.33 -1.08
CA THR A 203 -17.77 19.96 -2.39
C THR A 203 -16.31 20.39 -2.48
N ILE A 204 -15.41 19.43 -2.68
CA ILE A 204 -13.96 19.66 -2.83
C ILE A 204 -13.59 19.39 -4.29
N THR A 205 -13.10 20.41 -4.99
CA THR A 205 -12.65 20.30 -6.38
C THR A 205 -11.13 20.42 -6.43
N THR A 206 -10.46 19.35 -6.88
CA THR A 206 -9.01 19.29 -7.06
C THR A 206 -8.69 19.35 -8.55
N ILE A 207 -8.02 20.42 -9.00
CA ILE A 207 -7.61 20.57 -10.39
C ILE A 207 -6.12 20.25 -10.51
N THR A 208 -5.80 19.11 -11.13
CA THR A 208 -4.43 18.72 -11.45
C THR A 208 -4.13 19.07 -12.91
N ARG A 209 -3.26 20.05 -13.14
CA ARG A 209 -2.74 20.37 -14.48
C ARG A 209 -1.45 19.60 -14.72
N THR A 210 -1.44 18.74 -15.73
CA THR A 210 -0.22 18.07 -16.20
C THR A 210 0.26 18.76 -17.47
N LEU A 211 1.43 19.39 -17.41
CA LEU A 211 2.10 19.90 -18.60
C LEU A 211 2.75 18.72 -19.32
N ARG A 212 2.35 18.44 -20.57
CA ARG A 212 3.11 17.57 -21.46
C ARG A 212 4.13 18.42 -22.19
N ASN A 213 5.41 18.15 -21.95
CA ASN A 213 6.46 18.62 -22.85
C ASN A 213 6.38 17.76 -24.12
N CYS A 214 5.82 18.30 -25.19
CA CYS A 214 6.06 17.79 -26.53
C CYS A 214 7.48 18.22 -26.92
N SER A 215 8.42 17.29 -26.82
CA SER A 215 9.68 17.40 -27.56
C SER A 215 9.39 16.96 -29.00
N ASP A 216 9.13 17.94 -29.87
CA ASP A 216 9.20 17.75 -31.32
C ASP A 216 10.67 17.47 -31.68
N THR A 217 10.94 16.24 -32.06
CA THR A 217 12.08 15.91 -32.91
C THR A 217 11.51 15.41 -34.22
N ASP A 218 11.58 16.30 -35.21
CA ASP A 218 11.24 16.07 -36.62
C ASP A 218 11.99 14.85 -37.20
N PRO A 219 11.39 14.16 -38.19
CA PRO A 219 11.93 12.95 -38.77
C PRO A 219 13.06 13.24 -39.77
N LEU A 220 14.02 12.32 -39.79
CA LEU A 220 15.13 12.22 -40.75
C LEU A 220 14.68 12.46 -42.20
N ALA A 221 15.22 13.51 -42.81
CA ALA A 221 15.34 13.65 -44.26
C ALA A 221 16.82 13.82 -44.60
N GLN A 222 17.44 12.77 -45.14
CA GLN A 222 18.60 12.84 -46.04
C GLN A 222 18.86 11.44 -46.64
N SER A 223 18.25 11.18 -47.80
CA SER A 223 18.77 10.19 -48.74
C SER A 223 19.20 10.93 -50.01
N SER A 224 20.51 11.07 -50.21
CA SER A 224 21.11 11.54 -51.45
C SER A 224 22.35 10.70 -51.73
N GLY A 225 22.45 10.15 -52.94
CA GLY A 225 23.66 9.50 -53.44
C GLY A 225 23.38 8.32 -54.37
N GLY A 226 23.21 8.59 -55.66
CA GLY A 226 22.98 7.56 -56.67
C GLY A 226 24.25 6.82 -57.14
N SER A 227 24.05 5.83 -58.00
CA SER A 227 25.02 5.45 -59.02
C SER A 227 24.33 4.76 -60.19
N SER A 228 24.73 5.19 -61.37
CA SER A 228 24.44 4.68 -62.71
C SER A 228 25.13 3.33 -62.98
N CYS A 229 24.57 2.55 -63.91
CA CYS A 229 25.22 1.92 -65.09
C CYS A 229 24.69 0.52 -65.42
N GLU A 230 24.27 0.36 -66.69
CA GLU A 230 24.44 -0.81 -67.59
C GLU A 230 23.66 -2.10 -67.23
N GLU A 231 22.97 -2.82 -68.12
CA GLU A 231 22.85 -2.89 -69.58
C GLU A 231 21.47 -3.53 -69.90
#